data_AF-A0A3L7QF84-F1
#
_entry.id   AF-A0A3L7QF84-F1
#
_cell.length_a   1.000
_cell.length_b   1.000
_cell.length_c   1.000
_cell.angle_alpha   90.00
_cell.angle_beta   90.00
_cell.angle_gamma   90.00
#
_symmetry.space_group_name_H-M   'P 1'
#
loop_
_entity.id
_entity.type
_entity.pdbx_description
1 polymer ?
#
loop_
_entity_poly.entity_id
_entity_poly.type
_entity_poly.pdbx_seq_one_letter_code
_entity_poly.pdbx_strand_id
1 'polypeptide(L)'
;MKRQWTWIGSLVLICGVASAADEQRRDPREMIDRLAARSFSQRIAAENALYESGHRILPYLESGLTHPNPEVRLRVETLIQRVSRSQLGETITDFLAPGSQTTLPGWDLVAEVTGDRPETRQVYGELLRGDTDLSAALSQPDQIEAELRRRVMLPGMPRLRDARGVSALSLLILLTHPEAEHPDDVARSAYYLLRQLVNQNATTPEDTMKLTLVAYWVTQPAPNLAQDRFELANRLGLPEAIHPAMELIDNPRRQFQIHEPFAVIAHYGGSEEMAALEKLLTDTTELSASRGENDAIKSTTQLRDLALAALIEMTKQDPETYGLKPFRRDPSGQIRNMSVAFDSEEARNKAFAQWKTWSTKNLKKFLAPPNEAAEGFSI
;
A
#
# COMPACT_ATOMS: atom_id res chain seq x y z
N MET A 1 -28.21 92.92 13.93
CA MET A 1 -28.26 91.58 13.32
C MET A 1 -27.26 91.51 12.15
N LYS A 2 -26.08 90.92 12.37
CA LYS A 2 -25.15 90.46 11.32
C LYS A 2 -24.46 89.21 11.88
N ARG A 3 -24.76 88.03 11.32
CA ARG A 3 -24.21 86.74 11.75
C ARG A 3 -23.13 86.30 10.75
N GLN A 4 -21.92 86.13 11.25
CA GLN A 4 -20.77 85.56 10.53
C GLN A 4 -20.93 84.03 10.44
N TRP A 5 -20.57 83.47 9.28
CA TRP A 5 -20.41 82.04 9.05
C TRP A 5 -18.94 81.67 9.22
N THR A 6 -18.63 80.79 10.15
CA THR A 6 -17.33 80.12 10.29
C THR A 6 -17.38 78.77 9.57
N TRP A 7 -16.50 78.61 8.58
CA TRP A 7 -16.24 77.33 7.91
C TRP A 7 -15.38 76.44 8.81
N ILE A 8 -15.88 75.23 9.12
CA ILE A 8 -15.08 74.15 9.72
C ILE A 8 -14.46 73.36 8.58
N GLY A 9 -13.14 73.42 8.45
CA GLY A 9 -12.37 72.59 7.53
C GLY A 9 -12.26 71.17 8.06
N SER A 10 -12.79 70.20 7.30
CA SER A 10 -12.58 68.77 7.53
C SER A 10 -11.14 68.38 7.20
N LEU A 11 -10.41 67.91 8.21
CA LEU A 11 -9.13 67.25 8.05
C LEU A 11 -9.39 65.80 7.61
N VAL A 12 -9.18 65.50 6.33
CA VAL A 12 -9.20 64.12 5.82
C VAL A 12 -7.84 63.50 6.13
N LEU A 13 -7.82 62.58 7.11
CA LEU A 13 -6.70 61.69 7.34
C LEU A 13 -6.66 60.67 6.20
N ILE A 14 -5.80 60.91 5.22
CA ILE A 14 -5.47 59.94 4.17
C ILE A 14 -4.56 58.88 4.82
N CYS A 15 -5.16 57.83 5.39
CA CYS A 15 -4.44 56.58 5.63
C CYS A 15 -4.11 56.00 4.25
N GLY A 16 -2.85 56.08 3.84
CA GLY A 16 -2.37 55.51 2.58
C GLY A 16 -2.58 54.01 2.57
N VAL A 17 -3.64 53.57 1.88
CA VAL A 17 -3.83 52.16 1.51
C VAL A 17 -2.90 51.92 0.33
N ALA A 18 -1.72 51.34 0.59
CA ALA A 18 -0.91 50.80 -0.49
C ALA A 18 -1.75 49.74 -1.22
N SER A 19 -1.91 49.90 -2.54
CA SER A 19 -2.66 48.97 -3.38
C SER A 19 -1.89 47.64 -3.48
N ALA A 20 -2.60 46.51 -3.52
CA ALA A 20 -2.01 45.17 -3.70
C ALA A 20 -1.09 45.10 -4.93
N ALA A 21 -1.43 45.85 -6.00
CA ALA A 21 -0.61 45.94 -7.21
C ALA A 21 0.76 46.63 -7.00
N ASP A 22 0.88 47.50 -6.00
CA ASP A 22 2.12 48.19 -5.63
C ASP A 22 2.99 47.34 -4.70
N GLU A 23 2.38 46.40 -3.98
CA GLU A 23 3.11 45.41 -3.19
C GLU A 23 3.71 44.32 -4.07
N GLN A 24 2.99 43.84 -5.08
CA GLN A 24 3.43 42.76 -5.99
C GLN A 24 4.74 43.05 -6.75
N ARG A 25 5.16 44.33 -6.82
CA ARG A 25 6.43 44.77 -7.44
C ARG A 25 7.61 44.80 -6.47
N ARG A 26 7.40 44.57 -5.17
CA ARG A 26 8.44 44.63 -4.15
C ARG A 26 9.26 43.35 -4.12
N ASP A 27 10.46 43.45 -3.55
CA ASP A 27 11.31 42.29 -3.29
C ASP A 27 10.57 41.31 -2.36
N PRO A 28 10.45 40.02 -2.72
CA PRO A 28 9.96 38.95 -1.85
C PRO A 28 10.47 39.00 -0.40
N ARG A 29 11.74 39.38 -0.19
CA ARG A 29 12.34 39.46 1.14
C ARG A 29 11.72 40.56 1.99
N GLU A 30 11.48 41.74 1.39
CA GLU A 30 10.79 42.84 2.06
C GLU A 30 9.34 42.50 2.38
N MET A 31 8.67 41.72 1.52
CA MET A 31 7.32 41.23 1.80
C MET A 31 7.30 40.29 3.01
N ILE A 32 8.30 39.39 3.12
CA ILE A 32 8.44 38.49 4.27
C ILE A 32 8.61 39.27 5.57
N ASP A 33 9.46 40.30 5.59
CA ASP A 33 9.61 41.16 6.78
C ASP A 33 8.28 41.84 7.18
N ARG A 34 7.47 42.22 6.18
CA ARG A 34 6.18 42.87 6.38
C ARG A 34 5.07 41.92 6.81
N LEU A 35 5.30 40.60 6.83
CA LEU A 35 4.41 39.66 7.52
C LEU A 35 4.33 39.94 9.04
N ALA A 36 5.31 40.64 9.61
CA ALA A 36 5.27 41.15 10.99
C ALA A 36 5.00 42.66 11.10
N ALA A 37 4.49 43.31 10.06
CA ALA A 37 4.14 44.72 10.12
C ALA A 37 3.14 44.99 11.25
N ARG A 38 3.26 46.13 11.95
CA ARG A 38 2.32 46.49 13.05
C ARG A 38 0.88 46.64 12.54
N SER A 39 0.72 47.12 11.31
CA SER A 39 -0.59 47.28 10.67
C SER A 39 -1.11 45.95 10.14
N PHE A 40 -2.32 45.56 10.58
CA PHE A 40 -3.00 44.36 10.08
C PHE A 40 -3.18 44.39 8.56
N SER A 41 -3.61 45.51 8.00
CA SER A 41 -3.81 45.66 6.56
C SER A 41 -2.52 45.44 5.77
N GLN A 42 -1.36 45.89 6.30
CA GLN A 42 -0.07 45.66 5.65
C GLN A 42 0.36 44.20 5.71
N ARG A 43 0.06 43.49 6.81
CA ARG A 43 0.34 42.04 6.91
C ARG A 43 -0.48 41.25 5.90
N ILE A 44 -1.79 41.52 5.81
CA ILE A 44 -2.68 40.82 4.88
C ILE A 44 -2.31 41.11 3.43
N ALA A 45 -1.97 42.36 3.11
CA ALA A 45 -1.61 42.74 1.76
C ALA A 45 -0.28 42.09 1.34
N ALA A 46 0.73 42.04 2.22
CA ALA A 46 1.97 41.28 1.99
C ALA A 46 1.72 39.77 1.84
N GLU A 47 0.86 39.18 2.67
CA GLU A 47 0.48 37.77 2.58
C GLU A 47 -0.19 37.43 1.25
N ASN A 48 -1.13 38.27 0.79
CA ASN A 48 -1.79 38.09 -0.50
C ASN A 48 -0.81 38.28 -1.67
N ALA A 49 0.06 39.28 -1.62
CA ALA A 49 1.06 39.50 -2.67
C ALA A 49 2.03 38.31 -2.80
N LEU A 50 2.47 37.75 -1.66
CA LEU A 50 3.29 36.53 -1.64
C LEU A 50 2.51 35.33 -2.20
N TYR A 51 1.25 35.14 -1.83
CA TYR A 51 0.42 34.05 -2.33
C TYR A 51 0.16 34.16 -3.84
N GLU A 52 -0.21 35.34 -4.34
CA GLU A 52 -0.46 35.60 -5.76
C GLU A 52 0.80 35.45 -6.63
N SER A 53 1.99 35.56 -6.04
CA SER A 53 3.25 35.29 -6.74
C SER A 53 3.46 33.80 -7.06
N GLY A 54 2.65 32.91 -6.46
CA GLY A 54 2.63 31.47 -6.73
C GLY A 54 3.95 30.78 -6.39
N HIS A 55 4.22 29.64 -7.04
CA HIS A 55 5.37 28.77 -6.73
C HIS A 55 6.75 29.45 -6.78
N ARG A 56 6.90 30.53 -7.56
CA ARG A 56 8.18 31.26 -7.70
C ARG A 56 8.69 31.85 -6.39
N ILE A 57 7.79 32.01 -5.42
CA ILE A 57 8.09 32.58 -4.11
C ILE A 57 8.60 31.55 -3.09
N LEU A 58 8.45 30.24 -3.37
CA LEU A 58 8.76 29.18 -2.41
C LEU A 58 10.19 29.24 -1.86
N PRO A 59 11.25 29.44 -2.67
CA PRO A 59 12.63 29.54 -2.14
C PRO A 59 12.81 30.71 -1.16
N TYR A 60 12.08 31.80 -1.37
CA TYR A 60 12.10 32.95 -0.47
C TYR A 60 11.36 32.65 0.83
N LEU A 61 10.18 32.04 0.74
CA LEU A 61 9.43 31.60 1.91
C LEU A 61 10.23 30.59 2.74
N GLU A 62 10.87 29.59 2.12
CA GLU A 62 11.72 28.64 2.83
C GLU A 62 12.82 29.32 3.65
N SER A 63 13.46 30.37 3.10
CA SER A 63 14.43 31.16 3.86
C SER A 63 13.80 31.86 5.09
N GLY A 64 12.53 32.27 4.97
CA GLY A 64 11.74 32.88 6.04
C GLY A 64 11.43 31.94 7.21
N LEU A 65 11.57 30.62 7.06
CA LEU A 65 11.43 29.67 8.16
C LEU A 65 12.49 29.84 9.25
N THR A 66 13.62 30.50 8.92
CA THR A 66 14.69 30.81 9.87
C THR A 66 14.60 32.23 10.45
N HIS A 67 13.55 32.98 10.12
CA HIS A 67 13.40 34.38 10.51
C HIS A 67 13.36 34.54 12.05
N PRO A 68 13.99 35.59 12.64
CA PRO A 68 14.06 35.76 14.09
C PRO A 68 12.69 35.92 14.76
N ASN A 69 11.74 36.56 14.08
CA ASN A 69 10.37 36.73 14.59
C ASN A 69 9.53 35.44 14.43
N PRO A 70 8.97 34.86 15.51
CA PRO A 70 8.13 33.67 15.45
C PRO A 70 6.83 33.85 14.65
N GLU A 71 6.23 35.04 14.63
CA GLU A 71 5.03 35.30 13.83
C GLU A 71 5.32 35.15 12.33
N VAL A 72 6.48 35.66 11.89
CA VAL A 72 6.90 35.52 10.49
C VAL A 72 7.08 34.05 10.15
N ARG A 73 7.78 33.27 10.99
CA ARG A 73 7.97 31.83 10.75
C ARG A 73 6.65 31.08 10.58
N LEU A 74 5.69 31.31 11.47
CA LEU A 74 4.37 30.66 11.41
C LEU A 74 3.58 31.05 10.14
N ARG A 75 3.59 32.34 9.78
CA ARG A 75 2.90 32.83 8.58
C ARG A 75 3.54 32.31 7.30
N VAL A 76 4.87 32.30 7.26
CA VAL A 76 5.65 31.73 6.16
C VAL A 76 5.33 30.25 6.00
N GLU A 77 5.33 29.47 7.08
CA GLU A 77 4.96 28.04 7.05
C GLU A 77 3.54 27.85 6.48
N THR A 78 2.58 28.66 6.95
CA THR A 78 1.20 28.64 6.45
C THR A 78 1.13 29.00 4.95
N LEU A 79 1.90 30.00 4.52
CA LEU A 79 1.98 30.42 3.12
C LEU A 79 2.58 29.34 2.22
N ILE A 80 3.67 28.69 2.66
CA ILE A 80 4.28 27.56 1.94
C ILE A 80 3.21 26.49 1.71
N GLN A 81 2.50 26.06 2.76
CA GLN A 81 1.44 25.05 2.64
C GLN A 81 0.35 25.47 1.64
N ARG A 82 -0.07 26.74 1.67
CA ARG A 82 -1.10 27.26 0.75
C ARG A 82 -0.61 27.31 -0.70
N VAL A 83 0.59 27.83 -0.94
CA VAL A 83 1.19 27.95 -2.28
C VAL A 83 1.45 26.57 -2.88
N SER A 84 2.04 25.65 -2.12
CA SER A 84 2.29 24.27 -2.56
C SER A 84 0.99 23.53 -2.89
N ARG A 85 -0.08 23.71 -2.09
CA ARG A 85 -1.41 23.14 -2.40
C ARG A 85 -2.01 23.69 -3.69
N SER A 86 -1.88 25.00 -3.92
CA SER A 86 -2.36 25.62 -5.17
C SER A 86 -1.61 25.06 -6.38
N GLN A 87 -0.28 24.99 -6.30
CA GLN A 87 0.57 24.45 -7.36
C GLN A 87 0.27 22.97 -7.65
N LEU A 88 0.07 22.15 -6.61
CA LEU A 88 -0.33 20.76 -6.79
C LEU A 88 -1.69 20.67 -7.48
N GLY A 89 -2.65 21.53 -7.11
CA GLY A 89 -3.97 21.58 -7.76
C GLY A 89 -3.89 21.91 -9.26
N GLU A 90 -3.05 22.88 -9.64
CA GLU A 90 -2.78 23.23 -11.04
C GLU A 90 -2.12 22.05 -11.77
N THR A 91 -1.09 21.45 -11.18
CA THR A 91 -0.37 20.30 -11.77
C THR A 91 -1.29 19.10 -11.97
N ILE A 92 -2.18 18.82 -11.02
CA ILE A 92 -3.18 17.74 -11.16
C ILE A 92 -4.17 18.09 -12.27
N THR A 93 -4.57 19.35 -12.41
CA THR A 93 -5.48 19.76 -13.50
C THR A 93 -4.82 19.51 -14.86
N ASP A 94 -3.56 19.87 -15.01
CA ASP A 94 -2.78 19.60 -16.22
C ASP A 94 -2.58 18.11 -16.46
N PHE A 95 -2.29 17.33 -15.41
CA PHE A 95 -2.13 15.87 -15.46
C PHE A 95 -3.40 15.14 -15.96
N LEU A 96 -4.58 15.62 -15.54
CA LEU A 96 -5.88 15.06 -15.93
C LEU A 96 -6.34 15.50 -17.33
N ALA A 97 -5.68 16.48 -17.96
CA ALA A 97 -6.05 16.95 -19.28
C ALA A 97 -5.83 15.86 -20.35
N PRO A 98 -6.74 15.68 -21.33
CA PRO A 98 -6.58 14.69 -22.38
C PRO A 98 -5.28 14.89 -23.19
N GLY A 99 -4.50 13.81 -23.35
CA GLY A 99 -3.22 13.85 -24.07
C GLY A 99 -2.07 14.51 -23.32
N SER A 100 -2.27 14.88 -22.06
CA SER A 100 -1.23 15.50 -21.22
C SER A 100 -0.04 14.58 -20.99
N GLN A 101 1.15 15.19 -21.11
CA GLN A 101 2.45 14.58 -20.76
C GLN A 101 2.93 15.02 -19.37
N THR A 102 2.16 15.86 -18.67
CA THR A 102 2.44 16.22 -17.29
C THR A 102 2.38 14.95 -16.44
N THR A 103 3.34 14.78 -15.53
CA THR A 103 3.38 13.68 -14.56
C THR A 103 3.21 14.22 -13.14
N LEU A 104 2.85 13.33 -12.22
CA LEU A 104 2.75 13.62 -10.79
C LEU A 104 3.83 12.83 -10.03
N PRO A 105 4.28 13.29 -8.85
CA PRO A 105 5.25 12.55 -8.05
C PRO A 105 4.77 11.12 -7.80
N GLY A 106 5.63 10.12 -8.03
CA GLY A 106 5.31 8.69 -7.86
C GLY A 106 4.38 8.07 -8.92
N TRP A 107 3.94 8.84 -9.93
CA TRP A 107 3.01 8.34 -10.94
C TRP A 107 3.58 7.20 -11.78
N ASP A 108 4.87 7.24 -12.11
CA ASP A 108 5.49 6.25 -13.01
C ASP A 108 5.32 4.82 -12.49
N LEU A 109 5.50 4.61 -11.18
CA LEU A 109 5.24 3.33 -10.51
C LEU A 109 3.77 2.91 -10.62
N VAL A 110 2.85 3.84 -10.35
CA VAL A 110 1.41 3.53 -10.39
C VAL A 110 0.98 3.22 -11.82
N ALA A 111 1.47 3.95 -12.80
CA ALA A 111 1.20 3.74 -14.21
C ALA A 111 1.78 2.40 -14.71
N GLU A 112 2.99 2.04 -14.28
CA GLU A 112 3.61 0.75 -14.59
C GLU A 112 2.77 -0.42 -14.09
N VAL A 113 2.30 -0.33 -12.83
CA VAL A 113 1.58 -1.43 -12.17
C VAL A 113 0.12 -1.52 -12.60
N THR A 114 -0.56 -0.38 -12.76
CA THR A 114 -2.03 -0.32 -12.90
C THR A 114 -2.51 0.14 -14.28
N GLY A 115 -1.56 0.52 -15.14
CA GLY A 115 -1.78 1.05 -16.47
C GLY A 115 -2.15 2.53 -16.47
N ASP A 116 -1.66 3.25 -17.49
CA ASP A 116 -1.99 4.65 -17.72
C ASP A 116 -3.37 4.78 -18.41
N ARG A 117 -4.41 4.94 -17.60
CA ARG A 117 -5.80 5.10 -18.03
C ARG A 117 -6.42 6.35 -17.41
N PRO A 118 -7.38 7.02 -18.08
CA PRO A 118 -8.04 8.20 -17.53
C PRO A 118 -8.62 8.01 -16.12
N GLU A 119 -9.20 6.85 -15.84
CA GLU A 119 -9.79 6.52 -14.54
C GLU A 119 -8.72 6.35 -13.46
N THR A 120 -7.60 5.71 -13.79
CA THR A 120 -6.43 5.57 -12.91
C THR A 120 -5.84 6.95 -12.60
N ARG A 121 -5.66 7.79 -13.62
CA ARG A 121 -5.18 9.17 -13.44
C ARG A 121 -6.11 9.95 -12.52
N GLN A 122 -7.42 9.86 -12.72
CA GLN A 122 -8.40 10.55 -11.88
C GLN A 122 -8.27 10.16 -10.40
N VAL A 123 -8.27 8.86 -10.10
CA VAL A 123 -8.14 8.38 -8.71
C VAL A 123 -6.82 8.84 -8.09
N TYR A 124 -5.71 8.77 -8.84
CA TYR A 124 -4.40 9.19 -8.34
C TYR A 124 -4.32 10.70 -8.08
N GLY A 125 -4.86 11.51 -8.99
CA GLY A 125 -4.94 12.96 -8.83
C GLY A 125 -5.81 13.36 -7.63
N GLU A 126 -6.96 12.70 -7.44
CA GLU A 126 -7.83 12.93 -6.28
C GLU A 126 -7.14 12.54 -4.96
N LEU A 127 -6.39 11.43 -4.96
CA LEU A 127 -5.57 11.01 -3.82
C LEU A 127 -4.56 12.09 -3.42
N LEU A 128 -3.71 12.54 -4.35
CA LEU A 128 -2.69 13.54 -4.03
C LEU A 128 -3.30 14.89 -3.65
N ARG A 129 -4.45 15.25 -4.22
CA ARG A 129 -5.19 16.46 -3.83
C ARG A 129 -5.64 16.41 -2.36
N GLY A 130 -6.08 15.24 -1.90
CA GLY A 130 -6.51 15.01 -0.52
C GLY A 130 -5.37 14.75 0.47
N ASP A 131 -4.21 14.33 -0.03
CA ASP A 131 -3.08 13.83 0.76
C ASP A 131 -1.77 14.55 0.38
N THR A 132 -1.63 15.80 0.84
CA THR A 132 -0.46 16.62 0.51
C THR A 132 0.84 16.07 1.09
N ASP A 133 0.76 15.36 2.23
CA ASP A 133 1.93 14.73 2.86
C ASP A 133 2.45 13.59 1.98
N LEU A 134 1.55 12.80 1.37
CA LEU A 134 1.93 11.79 0.38
C LEU A 134 2.63 12.44 -0.82
N SER A 135 2.04 13.49 -1.40
CA SER A 135 2.64 14.17 -2.55
C SER A 135 4.03 14.73 -2.23
N ALA A 136 4.23 15.28 -1.03
CA ALA A 136 5.52 15.77 -0.58
C ALA A 136 6.54 14.64 -0.44
N ALA A 137 6.15 13.54 0.21
CA ALA A 137 7.02 12.37 0.38
C ALA A 137 7.41 11.73 -0.96
N LEU A 138 6.48 11.61 -1.91
CA LEU A 138 6.77 11.07 -3.24
C LEU A 138 7.64 11.99 -4.10
N SER A 139 7.74 13.28 -3.75
CA SER A 139 8.64 14.22 -4.43
C SER A 139 10.07 14.16 -3.89
N GLN A 140 10.27 13.52 -2.73
CA GLN A 140 11.53 13.45 -1.99
C GLN A 140 11.74 12.02 -1.48
N PRO A 141 12.41 11.15 -2.25
CA PRO A 141 12.46 9.72 -1.92
C PRO A 141 13.00 9.38 -0.52
N ASP A 142 13.89 10.21 0.03
CA ASP A 142 14.41 10.09 1.40
C ASP A 142 13.34 10.25 2.50
N GLN A 143 12.20 10.84 2.16
CA GLN A 143 11.08 11.05 3.09
C GLN A 143 10.06 9.89 3.09
N ILE A 144 10.17 8.94 2.15
CA ILE A 144 9.18 7.87 1.97
C ILE A 144 9.10 6.96 3.19
N GLU A 145 10.24 6.52 3.74
CA GLU A 145 10.24 5.69 4.96
C GLU A 145 9.64 6.46 6.14
N ALA A 146 10.06 7.71 6.35
CA ALA A 146 9.59 8.54 7.45
C ALA A 146 8.06 8.72 7.40
N GLU A 147 7.53 8.96 6.20
CA GLU A 147 6.09 9.11 5.98
C GLU A 147 5.32 7.80 6.18
N LEU A 148 5.84 6.68 5.66
CA LEU A 148 5.23 5.37 5.91
C LEU A 148 5.22 5.06 7.40
N ARG A 149 6.35 5.23 8.08
CA ARG A 149 6.47 5.02 9.54
C ARG A 149 5.46 5.90 10.28
N ARG A 150 5.34 7.17 9.91
CA ARG A 150 4.36 8.10 10.51
C ARG A 150 2.94 7.60 10.37
N ARG A 151 2.56 7.04 9.21
CA ARG A 151 1.20 6.51 8.96
C ARG A 151 0.91 5.24 9.75
N VAL A 152 1.89 4.35 9.91
CA VAL A 152 1.66 3.05 10.54
C VAL A 152 1.91 3.04 12.05
N MET A 153 2.80 3.90 12.56
CA MET A 153 3.23 3.96 13.97
C MET A 153 2.50 4.99 14.83
N LEU A 154 1.33 5.48 14.42
CA LEU A 154 0.57 6.44 15.25
C LEU A 154 0.26 5.84 16.64
N PRO A 155 0.75 6.45 17.73
CA PRO A 155 0.53 5.92 19.08
C PRO A 155 -0.92 6.17 19.52
N GLY A 156 -1.63 5.08 19.84
CA GLY A 156 -2.91 5.11 20.54
C GLY A 156 -4.08 4.49 19.77
N MET A 157 -4.65 3.42 20.35
CA MET A 157 -5.98 2.84 20.12
C MET A 157 -6.45 2.61 18.66
N PRO A 158 -6.75 1.35 18.25
CA PRO A 158 -7.36 1.03 16.95
C PRO A 158 -8.64 1.80 16.59
N ARG A 159 -9.34 2.34 17.59
CA ARG A 159 -10.64 3.00 17.44
C ARG A 159 -10.57 4.48 17.00
N LEU A 160 -9.38 5.08 16.94
CA LEU A 160 -9.20 6.47 16.47
C LEU A 160 -8.65 6.56 15.04
N ARG A 161 -8.43 5.45 14.35
CA ARG A 161 -7.88 5.43 12.97
C ARG A 161 -8.83 6.05 11.94
N ASP A 162 -10.14 5.96 12.16
CA ASP A 162 -11.15 6.62 11.30
C ASP A 162 -11.00 8.15 11.30
N ALA A 163 -10.39 8.74 12.34
CA ALA A 163 -10.26 10.20 12.47
C ALA A 163 -9.06 10.79 11.70
N ARG A 164 -8.19 9.98 11.09
CA ARG A 164 -7.01 10.48 10.32
C ARG A 164 -6.92 10.00 8.87
N GLY A 165 -7.94 9.34 8.31
CA GLY A 165 -8.08 9.20 6.86
C GLY A 165 -6.90 8.53 6.13
N VAL A 166 -6.19 7.60 6.79
CA VAL A 166 -5.10 6.85 6.14
C VAL A 166 -5.71 5.99 5.04
N SER A 167 -5.58 6.43 3.79
CA SER A 167 -6.04 5.67 2.64
C SER A 167 -5.17 4.43 2.46
N ALA A 168 -5.81 3.28 2.20
CA ALA A 168 -5.12 2.06 1.79
C ALA A 168 -4.24 2.32 0.56
N LEU A 169 -4.73 3.17 -0.35
CA LEU A 169 -4.04 3.47 -1.59
C LEU A 169 -2.73 4.23 -1.31
N SER A 170 -2.75 5.24 -0.43
CA SER A 170 -1.53 5.94 0.00
C SER A 170 -0.51 5.00 0.64
N LEU A 171 -0.97 4.07 1.50
CA LEU A 171 -0.08 3.08 2.11
C LEU A 171 0.54 2.14 1.07
N LEU A 172 -0.26 1.67 0.12
CA LEU A 172 0.20 0.77 -0.93
C LEU A 172 1.25 1.44 -1.80
N ILE A 173 1.02 2.66 -2.25
CA ILE A 173 1.97 3.42 -3.06
C ILE A 173 3.33 3.55 -2.35
N LEU A 174 3.32 3.91 -1.06
CA LEU A 174 4.55 4.01 -0.26
C LEU A 174 5.24 2.65 -0.07
N LEU A 175 4.46 1.57 0.16
CA LEU A 175 4.99 0.22 0.34
C LEU A 175 5.59 -0.38 -0.94
N THR A 176 5.06 0.00 -2.09
CA THR A 176 5.51 -0.49 -3.40
C THR A 176 6.60 0.38 -4.02
N HIS A 177 6.95 1.51 -3.40
CA HIS A 177 7.93 2.41 -3.96
C HIS A 177 9.34 1.78 -3.95
N PRO A 178 10.10 1.85 -5.06
CA PRO A 178 11.38 1.14 -5.21
C PRO A 178 12.46 1.58 -4.21
N GLU A 179 12.45 2.86 -3.83
CA GLU A 179 13.40 3.42 -2.85
C GLU A 179 12.97 3.21 -1.40
N ALA A 180 11.84 2.55 -1.17
CA ALA A 180 11.31 2.41 0.17
C ALA A 180 11.96 1.22 0.89
N GLU A 181 12.83 1.53 1.84
CA GLU A 181 13.31 0.55 2.82
C GLU A 181 12.31 0.46 3.98
N HIS A 182 11.89 -0.76 4.30
CA HIS A 182 10.86 -0.98 5.30
C HIS A 182 11.37 -1.88 6.42
N PRO A 183 11.62 -1.34 7.61
CA PRO A 183 11.86 -2.17 8.79
C PRO A 183 10.66 -3.09 9.09
N ASP A 184 10.93 -4.30 9.58
CA ASP A 184 9.92 -5.36 9.75
C ASP A 184 8.69 -4.91 10.56
N ASP A 185 8.89 -4.07 11.57
CA ASP A 185 7.85 -3.53 12.44
C ASP A 185 6.90 -2.57 11.70
N VAL A 186 7.45 -1.73 10.81
CA VAL A 186 6.70 -0.81 9.93
C VAL A 186 5.87 -1.62 8.96
N ALA A 187 6.49 -2.57 8.29
CA ALA A 187 5.85 -3.34 7.25
C ALA A 187 4.78 -4.30 7.79
N ARG A 188 4.97 -4.89 8.98
CA ARG A 188 3.94 -5.67 9.68
C ARG A 188 2.76 -4.79 10.12
N SER A 189 3.03 -3.59 10.63
CA SER A 189 1.99 -2.62 10.97
C SER A 189 1.17 -2.20 9.74
N ALA A 190 1.85 -2.04 8.59
CA ALA A 190 1.22 -1.77 7.31
C ALA A 190 0.34 -2.93 6.84
N TYR A 191 0.81 -4.18 6.96
CA TYR A 191 -0.01 -5.36 6.68
C TYR A 191 -1.31 -5.36 7.48
N TYR A 192 -1.27 -5.13 8.80
CA TYR A 192 -2.50 -5.11 9.61
C TYR A 192 -3.49 -4.02 9.17
N LEU A 193 -2.99 -2.87 8.72
CA LEU A 193 -3.80 -1.82 8.13
C LEU A 193 -4.42 -2.25 6.80
N LEU A 194 -3.62 -2.79 5.87
CA LEU A 194 -4.12 -3.28 4.58
C LEU A 194 -5.15 -4.39 4.75
N ARG A 195 -4.95 -5.27 5.72
CA ARG A 195 -5.93 -6.29 6.10
C ARG A 195 -7.28 -5.70 6.49
N GLN A 196 -7.30 -4.53 7.12
CA GLN A 196 -8.54 -3.85 7.51
C GLN A 196 -9.15 -3.04 6.37
N LEU A 197 -8.31 -2.41 5.55
CA LEU A 197 -8.75 -1.38 4.59
C LEU A 197 -8.98 -1.90 3.16
N VAL A 198 -8.40 -3.04 2.80
CA VAL A 198 -8.57 -3.64 1.46
C VAL A 198 -9.58 -4.77 1.53
N ASN A 199 -10.61 -4.66 0.69
CA ASN A 199 -11.66 -5.65 0.51
C ASN A 199 -11.42 -6.45 -0.77
N GLN A 200 -11.93 -7.69 -0.81
CA GLN A 200 -11.82 -8.60 -1.97
C GLN A 200 -12.55 -8.08 -3.21
N ASN A 201 -13.67 -7.37 -3.03
CA ASN A 201 -14.56 -6.99 -4.13
C ASN A 201 -14.17 -5.62 -4.68
N ALA A 202 -13.58 -5.59 -5.87
CA ALA A 202 -13.40 -4.34 -6.59
C ALA A 202 -14.72 -3.89 -7.22
N THR A 203 -15.24 -2.77 -6.75
CA THR A 203 -16.48 -2.17 -7.28
C THR A 203 -16.26 -0.81 -7.91
N THR A 204 -15.10 -0.21 -7.64
CA THR A 204 -14.70 1.11 -8.12
C THR A 204 -13.32 1.06 -8.79
N PRO A 205 -12.95 2.08 -9.59
CA PRO A 205 -11.59 2.22 -10.10
C PRO A 205 -10.55 2.28 -8.97
N GLU A 206 -10.88 2.89 -7.83
CA GLU A 206 -10.02 2.94 -6.65
C GLU A 206 -9.79 1.55 -6.06
N ASP A 207 -10.83 0.73 -5.91
CA ASP A 207 -10.68 -0.64 -5.43
C ASP A 207 -9.83 -1.49 -6.38
N THR A 208 -10.03 -1.31 -7.69
CA THR A 208 -9.23 -2.00 -8.71
C THR A 208 -7.76 -1.63 -8.56
N MET A 209 -7.46 -0.33 -8.43
CA MET A 209 -6.10 0.15 -8.22
C MET A 209 -5.47 -0.42 -6.93
N LYS A 210 -6.22 -0.45 -5.83
CA LYS A 210 -5.77 -1.06 -4.57
C LYS A 210 -5.43 -2.54 -4.77
N LEU A 211 -6.32 -3.33 -5.39
CA LEU A 211 -6.07 -4.76 -5.60
C LEU A 211 -4.85 -5.00 -6.48
N THR A 212 -4.69 -4.23 -7.56
CA THR A 212 -3.51 -4.36 -8.44
C THR A 212 -2.22 -4.00 -7.71
N LEU A 213 -2.22 -2.93 -6.90
CA LEU A 213 -1.05 -2.57 -6.10
C LEU A 213 -0.76 -3.58 -4.99
N VAL A 214 -1.78 -4.20 -4.38
CA VAL A 214 -1.57 -5.31 -3.42
C VAL A 214 -0.96 -6.52 -4.13
N ALA A 215 -1.47 -6.88 -5.30
CA ALA A 215 -0.92 -7.98 -6.09
C ALA A 215 0.57 -7.73 -6.40
N TYR A 216 0.91 -6.52 -6.84
CA TYR A 216 2.30 -6.12 -7.06
C TYR A 216 3.14 -6.13 -5.78
N TRP A 217 2.60 -5.65 -4.65
CA TRP A 217 3.31 -5.67 -3.37
C TRP A 217 3.62 -7.11 -2.89
N VAL A 218 2.69 -8.04 -3.12
CA VAL A 218 2.87 -9.45 -2.77
C VAL A 218 3.98 -10.11 -3.57
N THR A 219 4.21 -9.70 -4.82
CA THR A 219 5.31 -10.24 -5.65
C THR A 219 6.67 -9.68 -5.28
N GLN A 220 6.74 -8.59 -4.50
CA GLN A 220 8.03 -8.05 -4.09
C GLN A 220 8.75 -8.98 -3.09
N PRO A 221 10.09 -9.06 -3.13
CA PRO A 221 10.85 -9.78 -2.13
C PRO A 221 10.70 -9.15 -0.72
N ALA A 222 10.16 -9.89 0.26
CA ALA A 222 10.20 -9.51 1.67
C ALA A 222 10.36 -10.73 2.59
N PRO A 223 11.59 -11.05 3.01
CA PRO A 223 11.89 -12.24 3.79
C PRO A 223 11.03 -12.41 5.04
N ASN A 224 10.82 -11.31 5.77
CA ASN A 224 10.31 -11.37 7.14
C ASN A 224 8.80 -11.21 7.23
N LEU A 225 8.13 -11.00 6.10
CA LEU A 225 6.69 -10.75 5.98
C LEU A 225 6.01 -11.71 5.02
N ALA A 226 6.73 -12.73 4.54
CA ALA A 226 6.20 -13.60 3.51
C ALA A 226 4.87 -14.24 3.95
N GLN A 227 4.82 -14.75 5.17
CA GLN A 227 3.58 -15.30 5.74
C GLN A 227 2.42 -14.29 5.74
N ASP A 228 2.65 -13.06 6.19
CA ASP A 228 1.63 -12.01 6.24
C ASP A 228 1.15 -11.61 4.82
N ARG A 229 2.07 -11.51 3.86
CA ARG A 229 1.77 -11.21 2.44
C ARG A 229 0.94 -12.31 1.79
N PHE A 230 1.30 -13.58 2.01
CA PHE A 230 0.56 -14.71 1.46
C PHE A 230 -0.80 -14.91 2.14
N GLU A 231 -0.93 -14.64 3.44
CA GLU A 231 -2.25 -14.59 4.10
C GLU A 231 -3.13 -13.52 3.43
N LEU A 232 -2.58 -12.32 3.16
CA LEU A 232 -3.31 -11.26 2.48
C LEU A 232 -3.70 -11.65 1.06
N ALA A 233 -2.77 -12.23 0.31
CA ALA A 233 -2.98 -12.64 -1.08
C ALA A 233 -4.06 -13.71 -1.22
N ASN A 234 -3.98 -14.73 -0.36
CA ASN A 234 -4.95 -15.80 -0.29
C ASN A 234 -6.33 -15.22 0.04
N ARG A 235 -6.41 -14.41 1.10
CA ARG A 235 -7.64 -13.69 1.46
C ARG A 235 -8.17 -12.86 0.29
N LEU A 236 -7.32 -12.19 -0.48
CA LEU A 236 -7.79 -11.31 -1.56
C LEU A 236 -8.04 -12.00 -2.89
N GLY A 237 -7.78 -13.32 -3.01
CA GLY A 237 -8.02 -14.00 -4.27
C GLY A 237 -6.91 -13.81 -5.31
N LEU A 238 -5.66 -13.56 -4.92
CA LEU A 238 -4.60 -13.08 -5.81
C LEU A 238 -3.70 -14.23 -6.35
N PRO A 239 -3.93 -14.72 -7.59
CA PRO A 239 -3.10 -15.77 -8.19
C PRO A 239 -1.67 -15.30 -8.51
N GLU A 240 -1.41 -13.99 -8.57
CA GLU A 240 -0.07 -13.42 -8.77
C GLU A 240 0.93 -13.85 -7.68
N ALA A 241 0.40 -14.32 -6.54
CA ALA A 241 1.19 -14.83 -5.43
C ALA A 241 1.79 -16.23 -5.68
N ILE A 242 1.41 -16.95 -6.74
CA ILE A 242 1.90 -18.32 -7.01
C ILE A 242 3.43 -18.34 -7.18
N HIS A 243 3.96 -17.49 -8.06
CA HIS A 243 5.39 -17.47 -8.36
C HIS A 243 6.26 -17.17 -7.11
N PRO A 244 6.01 -16.07 -6.35
CA PRO A 244 6.77 -15.82 -5.13
C PRO A 244 6.54 -16.88 -4.04
N ALA A 245 5.38 -17.55 -4.01
CA ALA A 245 5.15 -18.68 -3.10
C ALA A 245 6.05 -19.88 -3.45
N MET A 246 6.20 -20.21 -4.73
CA MET A 246 7.10 -21.26 -5.20
C MET A 246 8.57 -20.93 -4.88
N GLU A 247 9.02 -19.70 -5.13
CA GLU A 247 10.37 -19.27 -4.78
C GLU A 247 10.67 -19.43 -3.28
N LEU A 248 9.67 -19.20 -2.43
CA LEU A 248 9.84 -19.36 -0.98
C LEU A 248 9.90 -20.82 -0.55
N ILE A 249 9.08 -21.68 -1.17
CA ILE A 249 9.08 -23.13 -0.89
C ILE A 249 10.41 -23.77 -1.29
N ASP A 250 10.97 -23.35 -2.43
CA ASP A 250 12.27 -23.84 -2.91
C ASP A 250 13.45 -23.31 -2.08
N ASN A 251 13.22 -22.37 -1.15
CA ASN A 251 14.27 -21.77 -0.33
C ASN A 251 14.44 -22.50 1.02
N PRO A 252 15.50 -23.33 1.19
CA PRO A 252 15.70 -24.11 2.42
C PRO A 252 15.98 -23.24 3.65
N ARG A 253 16.34 -21.96 3.49
CA ARG A 253 16.64 -21.06 4.62
C ARG A 253 15.39 -20.47 5.30
N ARG A 254 14.19 -20.69 4.74
CA ARG A 254 12.96 -20.01 5.19
C ARG A 254 11.81 -20.95 5.56
N GLN A 255 12.14 -22.15 6.02
CA GLN A 255 11.21 -23.24 6.31
C GLN A 255 10.13 -22.94 7.36
N PHE A 256 10.31 -21.94 8.22
CA PHE A 256 9.34 -21.59 9.27
C PHE A 256 8.15 -20.75 8.80
N GLN A 257 8.15 -20.25 7.56
CA GLN A 257 7.11 -19.34 7.04
C GLN A 257 6.34 -19.90 5.83
N ILE A 258 6.39 -21.22 5.63
CA ILE A 258 5.96 -21.82 4.35
C ILE A 258 4.49 -22.27 4.29
N HIS A 259 3.77 -22.25 5.42
CA HIS A 259 2.36 -22.70 5.45
C HIS A 259 1.43 -21.93 4.51
N GLU A 260 1.53 -20.60 4.47
CA GLU A 260 0.68 -19.77 3.60
C GLU A 260 1.06 -19.88 2.11
N PRO A 261 2.35 -19.98 1.71
CA PRO A 261 2.73 -20.36 0.35
C PRO A 261 2.05 -21.63 -0.18
N PHE A 262 2.01 -22.72 0.62
CA PHE A 262 1.31 -23.93 0.22
C PHE A 262 -0.21 -23.72 0.08
N ALA A 263 -0.81 -22.88 0.92
CA ALA A 263 -2.23 -22.53 0.79
C ALA A 263 -2.53 -21.75 -0.50
N VAL A 264 -1.66 -20.80 -0.88
CA VAL A 264 -1.76 -20.06 -2.15
C VAL A 264 -1.71 -21.03 -3.34
N ILE A 265 -0.71 -21.92 -3.37
CA ILE A 265 -0.57 -22.89 -4.47
C ILE A 265 -1.76 -23.86 -4.50
N ALA A 266 -2.28 -24.28 -3.35
CA ALA A 266 -3.43 -25.18 -3.31
C ALA A 266 -4.72 -24.57 -3.88
N HIS A 267 -4.88 -23.25 -3.80
CA HIS A 267 -6.03 -22.56 -4.35
C HIS A 267 -5.86 -22.15 -5.82
N TYR A 268 -4.67 -21.68 -6.20
CA TYR A 268 -4.47 -21.03 -7.50
C TYR A 268 -3.48 -21.76 -8.43
N GLY A 269 -2.70 -22.71 -7.92
CA GLY A 269 -1.71 -23.45 -8.69
C GLY A 269 -2.33 -24.33 -9.77
N GLY A 270 -1.59 -24.52 -10.86
CA GLY A 270 -1.94 -25.34 -12.00
C GLY A 270 -1.19 -26.67 -12.04
N SER A 271 -1.08 -27.22 -13.25
CA SER A 271 -0.38 -28.48 -13.52
C SER A 271 1.12 -28.39 -13.22
N GLU A 272 1.74 -27.24 -13.47
CA GLU A 272 3.17 -27.01 -13.24
C GLU A 272 3.50 -27.04 -11.73
N GLU A 273 2.75 -26.28 -10.92
CA GLU A 273 2.92 -26.28 -9.47
C GLU A 273 2.60 -27.65 -8.89
N MET A 274 1.57 -28.34 -9.38
CA MET A 274 1.25 -29.70 -8.96
C MET A 274 2.42 -30.66 -9.20
N ALA A 275 3.06 -30.59 -10.37
CA ALA A 275 4.24 -31.39 -10.68
C ALA A 275 5.45 -31.04 -9.80
N ALA A 276 5.58 -29.77 -9.40
CA ALA A 276 6.62 -29.35 -8.45
C ALA A 276 6.36 -29.91 -7.04
N LEU A 277 5.12 -29.82 -6.55
CA LEU A 277 4.73 -30.34 -5.23
C LEU A 277 4.88 -31.87 -5.12
N GLU A 278 4.62 -32.61 -6.19
CA GLU A 278 4.85 -34.08 -6.23
C GLU A 278 6.30 -34.45 -5.92
N LYS A 279 7.27 -33.64 -6.35
CA LYS A 279 8.69 -33.89 -6.07
C LYS A 279 9.00 -33.73 -4.57
N LEU A 280 8.29 -32.81 -3.90
CA LEU A 280 8.44 -32.53 -2.47
C LEU A 280 7.87 -33.63 -1.57
N LEU A 281 7.10 -34.59 -2.11
CA LEU A 281 6.57 -35.71 -1.31
C LEU A 281 7.65 -36.64 -0.74
N THR A 282 8.87 -36.52 -1.25
CA THR A 282 10.04 -37.26 -0.74
C THR A 282 10.89 -36.46 0.24
N ASP A 283 10.60 -35.17 0.42
CA ASP A 283 11.36 -34.28 1.29
C ASP A 283 10.90 -34.42 2.76
N THR A 284 11.77 -35.03 3.57
CA THR A 284 11.51 -35.29 4.99
C THR A 284 11.95 -34.15 5.90
N THR A 285 12.26 -32.96 5.38
CA THR A 285 12.72 -31.85 6.20
C THR A 285 11.66 -31.46 7.22
N GLU A 286 12.05 -31.42 8.50
CA GLU A 286 11.17 -31.06 9.61
C GLU A 286 11.01 -29.55 9.70
N LEU A 287 9.76 -29.08 9.75
CA LEU A 287 9.41 -27.67 9.79
C LEU A 287 9.05 -27.21 11.21
N SER A 288 8.28 -28.06 11.91
CA SER A 288 7.84 -27.78 13.27
C SER A 288 7.58 -29.06 14.04
N ALA A 289 7.66 -28.97 15.36
CA ALA A 289 7.31 -30.04 16.28
C ALA A 289 6.24 -29.55 17.26
N SER A 290 5.12 -30.26 17.34
CA SER A 290 4.12 -30.05 18.39
C SER A 290 4.60 -30.76 19.65
N ARG A 291 4.60 -30.06 20.79
CA ARG A 291 4.94 -30.64 22.10
C ARG A 291 3.69 -30.89 22.92
N GLY A 292 3.66 -32.03 23.61
CA GLY A 292 2.62 -32.38 24.57
C GLY A 292 2.84 -31.74 25.95
N GLU A 293 1.94 -32.07 26.87
CA GLU A 293 1.87 -31.51 28.24
C GLU A 293 3.15 -31.77 29.07
N ASN A 294 3.89 -32.83 28.74
CA ASN A 294 5.18 -33.20 29.36
C ASN A 294 6.40 -32.79 28.52
N ASP A 295 6.26 -31.82 27.61
CA ASP A 295 7.31 -31.37 26.70
C ASP A 295 7.84 -32.44 25.70
N ALA A 296 7.23 -33.64 25.70
CA ALA A 296 7.49 -34.69 24.72
C ALA A 296 6.94 -34.30 23.34
N ILE A 297 7.74 -34.52 22.29
CA ILE A 297 7.30 -34.29 20.90
C ILE A 297 6.12 -35.22 20.59
N LYS A 298 4.96 -34.62 20.34
CA LYS A 298 3.70 -35.32 20.06
C LYS A 298 3.53 -35.60 18.56
N SER A 299 4.00 -34.67 17.72
CA SER A 299 4.02 -34.84 16.26
C SER A 299 5.00 -33.86 15.63
N THR A 300 5.56 -34.22 14.48
CA THR A 300 6.37 -33.34 13.63
C THR A 300 5.65 -33.09 12.32
N THR A 301 5.73 -31.86 11.81
CA THR A 301 5.28 -31.51 10.47
C THR A 301 6.50 -31.47 9.56
N GLN A 302 6.45 -32.22 8.46
CA GLN A 302 7.50 -32.24 7.44
C GLN A 302 7.07 -31.51 6.18
N LEU A 303 8.03 -31.11 5.34
CA LEU A 303 7.75 -30.45 4.06
C LEU A 303 6.82 -31.28 3.15
N ARG A 304 7.10 -32.59 3.05
CA ARG A 304 6.23 -33.54 2.33
C ARG A 304 4.78 -33.57 2.84
N ASP A 305 4.55 -33.31 4.14
CA ASP A 305 3.20 -33.32 4.71
C ASP A 305 2.37 -32.15 4.18
N LEU A 306 2.98 -30.96 4.06
CA LEU A 306 2.35 -29.78 3.45
C LEU A 306 2.13 -29.96 1.95
N ALA A 307 3.11 -30.54 1.24
CA ALA A 307 2.96 -30.85 -0.18
C ALA A 307 1.79 -31.81 -0.43
N LEU A 308 1.66 -32.87 0.36
CA LEU A 308 0.54 -33.81 0.27
C LEU A 308 -0.81 -33.11 0.53
N ALA A 309 -0.90 -32.26 1.55
CA ALA A 309 -2.13 -31.53 1.86
C ALA A 309 -2.55 -30.58 0.74
N ALA A 310 -1.60 -29.84 0.16
CA ALA A 310 -1.86 -28.97 -0.98
C ALA A 310 -2.35 -29.78 -2.19
N LEU A 311 -1.72 -30.91 -2.51
CA LEU A 311 -2.14 -31.79 -3.61
C LEU A 311 -3.55 -32.37 -3.41
N ILE A 312 -3.90 -32.77 -2.17
CA ILE A 312 -5.25 -33.22 -1.81
C ILE A 312 -6.28 -32.11 -2.09
N GLU A 313 -5.99 -30.87 -1.70
CA GLU A 313 -6.86 -29.72 -1.94
C GLU A 313 -6.98 -29.37 -3.44
N MET A 314 -5.88 -29.37 -4.18
CA MET A 314 -5.88 -29.10 -5.63
C MET A 314 -6.72 -30.13 -6.38
N THR A 315 -6.70 -31.39 -5.92
CA THR A 315 -7.45 -32.50 -6.51
C THR A 315 -8.84 -32.70 -5.90
N LYS A 316 -9.27 -31.79 -5.00
CA LYS A 316 -10.59 -31.77 -4.36
C LYS A 316 -10.95 -33.08 -3.65
N GLN A 317 -9.94 -33.74 -3.08
CA GLN A 317 -10.13 -34.95 -2.30
C GLN A 317 -10.43 -34.62 -0.83
N ASP A 318 -11.05 -35.55 -0.12
CA ASP A 318 -11.35 -35.40 1.30
C ASP A 318 -10.11 -35.67 2.17
N PRO A 319 -9.60 -34.67 2.93
CA PRO A 319 -8.43 -34.84 3.79
C PRO A 319 -8.59 -35.94 4.85
N GLU A 320 -9.82 -36.20 5.33
CA GLU A 320 -10.06 -37.20 6.36
C GLU A 320 -9.73 -38.62 5.87
N THR A 321 -9.92 -38.88 4.57
CA THR A 321 -9.55 -40.17 3.95
C THR A 321 -8.05 -40.44 4.00
N TYR A 322 -7.23 -39.41 4.17
CA TYR A 322 -5.78 -39.48 4.33
C TYR A 322 -5.35 -39.41 5.80
N GLY A 323 -6.29 -39.39 6.76
CA GLY A 323 -5.98 -39.21 8.18
C GLY A 323 -5.58 -37.79 8.54
N LEU A 324 -5.90 -36.81 7.69
CA LEU A 324 -5.72 -35.38 7.98
C LEU A 324 -7.00 -34.80 8.58
N LYS A 325 -6.84 -33.76 9.41
CA LYS A 325 -7.99 -32.98 9.88
C LYS A 325 -8.54 -32.13 8.74
N PRO A 326 -9.85 -31.82 8.73
CA PRO A 326 -10.42 -30.87 7.79
C PRO A 326 -9.67 -29.54 7.83
N PHE A 327 -9.35 -29.01 6.65
CA PHE A 327 -8.71 -27.70 6.54
C PHE A 327 -9.64 -26.62 7.08
N ARG A 328 -9.09 -25.72 7.91
CA ARG A 328 -9.86 -24.59 8.43
C ARG A 328 -10.15 -23.64 7.27
N ARG A 329 -11.41 -23.31 7.05
CA ARG A 329 -11.83 -22.37 6.01
C ARG A 329 -12.36 -21.07 6.61
N ASP A 330 -12.20 -19.98 5.88
CA ASP A 330 -12.82 -18.69 6.20
C ASP A 330 -14.27 -18.62 5.67
N PRO A 331 -15.03 -17.54 5.94
CA PRO A 331 -16.39 -17.38 5.42
C PRO A 331 -16.50 -17.40 3.89
N SER A 332 -15.42 -17.07 3.16
CA SER A 332 -15.32 -17.20 1.70
C SER A 332 -14.97 -18.62 1.24
N GLY A 333 -14.78 -19.57 2.16
CA GLY A 333 -14.46 -20.96 1.86
C GLY A 333 -12.98 -21.22 1.58
N GLN A 334 -12.10 -20.22 1.74
CA GLN A 334 -10.67 -20.34 1.51
C GLN A 334 -9.97 -20.97 2.71
N ILE A 335 -9.00 -21.87 2.47
CA ILE A 335 -8.14 -22.43 3.53
C ILE A 335 -7.38 -21.31 4.23
N ARG A 336 -7.55 -21.22 5.56
CA ARG A 336 -6.74 -20.40 6.45
C ARG A 336 -5.65 -21.27 7.06
N ASN A 337 -4.38 -20.88 6.85
CA ASN A 337 -3.22 -21.50 7.47
C ASN A 337 -3.21 -23.03 7.29
N MET A 338 -2.56 -23.49 6.23
CA MET A 338 -2.40 -24.91 5.93
C MET A 338 -1.51 -25.59 6.99
N SER A 339 -2.15 -26.01 8.07
CA SER A 339 -1.51 -26.73 9.18
C SER A 339 -1.82 -28.21 9.05
N VAL A 340 -0.76 -29.01 9.01
CA VAL A 340 -0.83 -30.46 8.80
C VAL A 340 0.00 -31.13 9.87
N ALA A 341 -0.59 -32.14 10.52
CA ALA A 341 0.12 -33.02 11.45
C ALA A 341 -0.55 -34.39 11.43
N PHE A 342 0.27 -35.43 11.46
CA PHE A 342 -0.18 -36.81 11.62
C PHE A 342 -0.04 -37.24 13.08
N ASP A 343 -0.97 -38.10 13.54
CA ASP A 343 -0.94 -38.63 14.90
C ASP A 343 0.19 -39.67 15.11
N SER A 344 0.70 -40.27 14.02
CA SER A 344 1.82 -41.20 14.05
C SER A 344 2.52 -41.31 12.68
N GLU A 345 3.75 -41.82 12.67
CA GLU A 345 4.48 -42.15 11.41
C GLU A 345 3.71 -43.19 10.58
N GLU A 346 3.01 -44.11 11.23
CA GLU A 346 2.24 -45.16 10.57
C GLU A 346 1.02 -44.57 9.85
N ALA A 347 0.33 -43.61 10.47
CA ALA A 347 -0.73 -42.83 9.82
C ALA A 347 -0.21 -42.02 8.63
N ARG A 348 0.96 -41.38 8.79
CA ARG A 348 1.64 -40.65 7.70
C ARG A 348 1.92 -41.59 6.53
N ASN A 349 2.62 -42.71 6.76
CA ASN A 349 2.97 -43.66 5.70
C ASN A 349 1.74 -44.21 4.96
N LYS A 350 0.63 -44.45 5.68
CA LYS A 350 -0.64 -44.86 5.07
C LYS A 350 -1.19 -43.79 4.13
N ALA A 351 -1.17 -42.52 4.54
CA ALA A 351 -1.60 -41.39 3.72
C ALA A 351 -0.81 -41.28 2.41
N PHE A 352 0.52 -41.37 2.48
CA PHE A 352 1.39 -41.32 1.30
C PHE A 352 1.19 -42.55 0.38
N ALA A 353 0.99 -43.74 0.94
CA ALA A 353 0.70 -44.94 0.16
C ALA A 353 -0.64 -44.82 -0.59
N GLN A 354 -1.65 -44.24 0.07
CA GLN A 354 -2.95 -43.97 -0.53
C GLN A 354 -2.82 -42.94 -1.66
N TRP A 355 -2.09 -41.84 -1.43
CA TRP A 355 -1.83 -40.83 -2.46
C TRP A 355 -1.16 -41.45 -3.67
N LYS A 356 -0.07 -42.21 -3.47
CA LYS A 356 0.66 -42.89 -4.55
C LYS A 356 -0.23 -43.83 -5.37
N THR A 357 -1.13 -44.55 -4.71
CA THR A 357 -2.10 -45.44 -5.36
C THR A 357 -3.09 -44.66 -6.22
N TRP A 358 -3.58 -43.52 -5.70
CA TRP A 358 -4.50 -42.65 -6.40
C TRP A 358 -3.82 -41.91 -7.57
N SER A 359 -2.64 -41.33 -7.34
CA SER A 359 -1.93 -40.48 -8.30
C SER A 359 -1.49 -41.26 -9.53
N THR A 360 -1.04 -42.51 -9.36
CA THR A 360 -0.68 -43.42 -10.49
C THR A 360 -1.82 -43.58 -11.51
N LYS A 361 -3.07 -43.54 -11.05
CA LYS A 361 -4.25 -43.74 -11.90
C LYS A 361 -4.84 -42.43 -12.41
N ASN A 362 -4.77 -41.36 -11.62
CA ASN A 362 -5.58 -40.16 -11.85
C ASN A 362 -4.78 -38.91 -12.19
N LEU A 363 -3.53 -38.80 -11.73
CA LEU A 363 -2.76 -37.55 -11.75
C LEU A 363 -2.51 -37.03 -13.17
N LYS A 364 -2.33 -37.92 -14.15
CA LYS A 364 -2.14 -37.54 -15.57
C LYS A 364 -3.23 -36.61 -16.09
N LYS A 365 -4.46 -36.70 -15.58
CA LYS A 365 -5.59 -35.86 -15.98
C LYS A 365 -5.47 -34.42 -15.48
N PHE A 366 -4.75 -34.21 -14.38
CA PHE A 366 -4.54 -32.91 -13.75
C PHE A 366 -3.25 -32.24 -14.21
N LEU A 367 -2.31 -33.02 -14.75
CA LEU A 367 -1.05 -32.51 -15.30
C LEU A 367 -1.12 -32.10 -16.77
N ALA A 368 -2.20 -32.47 -17.48
CA ALA A 368 -2.38 -32.07 -18.87
C ALA A 368 -2.71 -30.56 -18.96
N PRO A 369 -2.07 -29.80 -19.87
CA PRO A 369 -2.40 -28.40 -20.05
C PRO A 369 -3.86 -28.25 -20.53
N PRO A 370 -4.58 -27.18 -20.12
CA PRO A 370 -5.99 -26.99 -20.43
C PRO A 370 -6.36 -27.07 -21.93
N ASN A 371 -5.40 -26.82 -22.83
CA ASN A 371 -5.63 -26.69 -24.27
C ASN A 371 -5.61 -28.00 -25.07
N GLU A 372 -5.20 -29.14 -24.50
CA GLU A 372 -5.19 -30.41 -25.25
C GLU A 372 -6.56 -31.12 -25.28
N ALA A 373 -7.55 -30.64 -24.52
CA ALA A 373 -8.89 -31.23 -24.47
C ALA A 373 -9.92 -30.55 -25.40
N ALA A 374 -9.54 -29.52 -26.18
CA ALA A 374 -10.47 -28.69 -26.95
C ALA A 374 -10.31 -28.74 -28.49
N GLU A 375 -9.50 -29.65 -29.05
CA GLU A 375 -9.53 -29.95 -30.49
C GLU A 375 -10.65 -30.96 -30.80
N GLY A 376 -11.91 -30.51 -30.71
CA GLY A 376 -13.07 -31.39 -30.88
C GLY A 376 -14.37 -30.73 -31.32
N PHE A 377 -14.37 -29.43 -31.66
CA PHE A 377 -15.52 -28.79 -32.29
C PHE A 377 -15.08 -27.96 -33.49
N SER A 378 -14.95 -28.64 -34.64
CA SER A 378 -15.24 -28.04 -35.94
C SER A 378 -16.74 -28.19 -36.20
N ILE A 379 -17.44 -27.07 -36.43
CA ILE A 379 -18.31 -26.72 -37.57
C ILE A 379 -18.75 -25.27 -37.38
#